data_AF-A0A1Q5UCC7-F1
#
_entry.id   AF-A0A1Q5UCC7-F1
#
_cell.length_a   1.000
_cell.length_b   1.000
_cell.length_c   1.000
_cell.angle_alpha   90.00
_cell.angle_beta   90.00
_cell.angle_gamma   90.00
#
_symmetry.space_group_name_H-M   'P 1'
#
loop_
_entity.id
_entity.type
_entity.pdbx_description
1 polymer ?
#
loop_
_entity_poly.entity_id
_entity_poly.type
_entity_poly.pdbx_seq_one_letter_code
_entity_poly.pdbx_strand_id
1 'polypeptide(L)'
;MTGFAAYSGDASMYEVHKFMVLDPFQMGYFIEQVALSAASFGVATSDIEAVGQALGSLFNYRCSPKTTVIKAQGPQYQSICTDQSCPLADNAVCDAQPAMDQPLVANATLADGEGRNATGSATMSGGATGTATGTATMSGSASGTTSGKSSATATFNAASHAAPGLTGMFATLVAFLAL
;
A
#
# COMPACT_ATOMS: atom_id res chain seq x y z
N MET A 1 -24.58 14.71 -14.03
CA MET A 1 -25.11 13.81 -12.95
C MET A 1 -24.79 14.45 -11.61
N THR A 2 -25.62 14.30 -10.57
CA THR A 2 -25.18 14.66 -9.21
C THR A 2 -24.15 13.64 -8.75
N GLY A 3 -22.92 14.08 -8.46
CA GLY A 3 -21.83 13.20 -8.02
C GLY A 3 -22.13 12.48 -6.69
N PHE A 4 -21.17 11.67 -6.24
CA PHE A 4 -21.25 11.04 -4.92
C PHE A 4 -21.37 12.08 -3.80
N ALA A 5 -22.07 11.73 -2.72
CA ALA A 5 -22.12 12.55 -1.52
C ALA A 5 -20.69 12.80 -0.97
N ALA A 6 -20.50 13.94 -0.30
CA ALA A 6 -19.23 14.22 0.35
C ALA A 6 -18.91 13.11 1.39
N TYR A 7 -17.65 12.68 1.42
CA TYR A 7 -17.20 11.71 2.41
C TYR A 7 -17.45 12.25 3.82
N SER A 8 -18.13 11.44 4.64
CA SER A 8 -18.54 11.81 6.00
C SER A 8 -17.73 11.12 7.10
N GLY A 9 -16.76 10.28 6.74
CA GLY A 9 -15.86 9.63 7.69
C GLY A 9 -14.73 10.56 8.15
N ASP A 10 -13.81 10.00 8.94
CA ASP A 10 -12.63 10.74 9.39
C ASP A 10 -11.71 11.04 8.21
N ALA A 11 -11.38 12.31 8.07
CA ALA A 11 -10.62 12.87 6.96
C ALA A 11 -9.13 12.47 6.97
N SER A 12 -8.62 12.07 8.13
CA SER A 12 -7.22 11.75 8.38
C SER A 12 -6.99 10.25 8.20
N MET A 13 -6.50 9.85 7.04
CA MET A 13 -6.18 8.45 6.78
C MET A 13 -5.07 7.95 7.72
N TYR A 14 -4.19 8.83 8.21
CA TYR A 14 -3.25 8.48 9.28
C TYR A 14 -3.99 8.10 10.57
N GLU A 15 -4.96 8.90 11.04
CA GLU A 15 -5.61 8.64 12.33
C GLU A 15 -6.33 7.29 12.38
N VAL A 16 -6.96 6.90 11.27
CA VAL A 16 -7.73 5.65 11.22
C VAL A 16 -6.88 4.40 10.93
N HIS A 17 -5.68 4.55 10.34
CA HIS A 17 -4.82 3.40 9.99
C HIS A 17 -3.49 3.33 10.76
N LYS A 18 -3.10 4.36 11.53
CA LYS A 18 -1.76 4.43 12.19
C LYS A 18 -1.41 3.23 13.06
N PHE A 19 -2.40 2.57 13.65
CA PHE A 19 -2.21 1.37 14.50
C PHE A 19 -2.00 0.08 13.71
N MET A 20 -2.20 0.10 12.38
CA MET A 20 -1.92 -1.06 11.53
C MET A 20 -0.42 -1.24 11.28
N VAL A 21 0.37 -0.16 11.43
CA VAL A 21 1.82 -0.13 11.21
C VAL A 21 2.18 -0.75 9.86
N LEU A 22 1.54 -0.25 8.80
CA LEU A 22 1.70 -0.81 7.47
C LEU A 22 3.08 -0.51 6.91
N ASP A 23 3.68 -1.53 6.32
CA ASP A 23 4.96 -1.46 5.60
C ASP A 23 4.76 -1.16 4.09
N PRO A 24 5.84 -0.84 3.35
CA PRO A 24 5.77 -0.55 1.92
C PRO A 24 5.26 -1.69 1.05
N PHE A 25 5.45 -2.95 1.46
CA PHE A 25 4.99 -4.10 0.70
C PHE A 25 3.49 -4.30 0.86
N GLN A 26 2.97 -4.13 2.07
CA GLN A 26 1.53 -4.18 2.35
C GLN A 26 0.79 -3.05 1.62
N MET A 27 1.34 -1.83 1.65
CA MET A 27 0.79 -0.71 0.88
C MET A 27 0.89 -0.93 -0.63
N GLY A 28 2.02 -1.44 -1.13
CA GLY A 28 2.20 -1.78 -2.54
C GLY A 28 1.18 -2.81 -3.00
N TYR A 29 0.98 -3.88 -2.21
CA TYR A 29 -0.01 -4.91 -2.49
C TYR A 29 -1.44 -4.34 -2.54
N PHE A 30 -1.81 -3.48 -1.58
CA PHE A 30 -3.12 -2.81 -1.60
C PHE A 30 -3.34 -2.01 -2.89
N ILE A 31 -2.36 -1.20 -3.31
CA ILE A 31 -2.45 -0.40 -4.53
C ILE A 31 -2.56 -1.30 -5.77
N GLU A 32 -1.80 -2.39 -5.81
CA GLU A 32 -1.88 -3.38 -6.89
C GLU A 32 -3.27 -4.03 -6.97
N GLN A 33 -3.86 -4.42 -5.84
CA GLN A 33 -5.21 -4.99 -5.81
C GLN A 33 -6.27 -4.00 -6.26
N VAL A 34 -6.15 -2.71 -5.92
CA VAL A 34 -7.03 -1.65 -6.43
C VAL A 34 -6.92 -1.54 -7.96
N ALA A 35 -5.69 -1.54 -8.49
CA ALA A 35 -5.44 -1.45 -9.93
C ALA A 35 -5.98 -2.66 -10.70
N LEU A 36 -5.73 -3.88 -10.22
CA LEU A 36 -6.24 -5.12 -10.83
C LEU A 36 -7.78 -5.17 -10.79
N SER A 37 -8.38 -4.70 -9.71
CA SER A 37 -9.83 -4.59 -9.59
C SER A 37 -10.39 -3.61 -10.63
N ALA A 38 -9.82 -2.41 -10.76
CA ALA A 38 -10.23 -1.41 -11.75
C ALA A 38 -10.07 -1.94 -13.18
N ALA A 39 -8.96 -2.62 -13.48
CA ALA A 39 -8.73 -3.27 -14.77
C ALA A 39 -9.82 -4.31 -15.09
N SER A 40 -10.26 -5.10 -14.10
CA SER A 40 -11.32 -6.10 -14.28
C SER A 40 -12.68 -5.50 -14.69
N PHE A 41 -12.94 -4.25 -14.31
CA PHE A 41 -14.12 -3.49 -14.71
C PHE A 41 -13.94 -2.73 -16.03
N GLY A 42 -12.79 -2.85 -16.69
CA GLY A 42 -12.49 -2.19 -17.96
C GLY A 42 -12.14 -0.71 -17.85
N VAL A 43 -11.69 -0.24 -16.68
CA VAL A 43 -11.18 1.14 -16.50
C VAL A 43 -9.94 1.33 -17.38
N ALA A 44 -9.81 2.52 -17.98
CA ALA A 44 -8.67 2.83 -18.85
C ALA A 44 -7.35 2.80 -18.09
N THR A 45 -6.29 2.30 -18.72
CA THR A 45 -4.96 2.18 -18.09
C THR A 45 -4.44 3.52 -17.58
N SER A 46 -4.66 4.62 -18.31
CA SER A 46 -4.26 5.97 -17.89
C SER A 46 -4.92 6.40 -16.58
N ASP A 47 -6.18 6.00 -16.36
CA ASP A 47 -6.92 6.33 -15.14
C ASP A 47 -6.43 5.47 -13.97
N ILE A 48 -6.10 4.19 -14.23
CA ILE A 48 -5.50 3.28 -13.24
C ILE A 48 -4.13 3.81 -12.79
N GLU A 49 -3.29 4.25 -13.73
CA GLU A 49 -1.98 4.84 -13.42
C GLU A 49 -2.12 6.14 -12.60
N ALA A 50 -3.05 7.02 -12.98
CA ALA A 50 -3.32 8.26 -12.24
C ALA A 50 -3.76 7.99 -10.80
N VAL A 51 -4.66 7.00 -10.60
CA VAL A 51 -5.08 6.58 -9.25
C VAL A 51 -3.91 5.96 -8.48
N GLY A 52 -3.12 5.08 -9.10
CA GLY A 52 -1.95 4.47 -8.47
C GLY A 52 -0.92 5.50 -7.99
N GLN A 53 -0.65 6.53 -8.79
CA GLN A 53 0.22 7.64 -8.41
C GLN A 53 -0.36 8.46 -7.25
N ALA A 54 -1.67 8.73 -7.26
CA ALA A 54 -2.33 9.45 -6.17
C ALA A 54 -2.27 8.65 -4.86
N LEU A 55 -2.55 7.34 -4.88
CA LEU A 55 -2.45 6.47 -3.71
C LEU A 55 -1.02 6.40 -3.18
N GLY A 56 -0.04 6.22 -4.07
CA GLY A 56 1.37 6.16 -3.71
C GLY A 56 1.86 7.44 -3.04
N SER A 57 1.59 8.60 -3.64
CA SER A 57 2.04 9.89 -3.13
C SER A 57 1.35 10.34 -1.84
N LEU A 58 0.08 10.01 -1.64
CA LEU A 58 -0.67 10.42 -0.44
C LEU A 58 -0.40 9.52 0.76
N PHE A 59 -0.28 8.21 0.53
CA PHE A 59 -0.38 7.21 1.61
C PHE A 59 0.92 6.47 1.88
N ASN A 60 1.86 6.39 0.92
CA ASN A 60 3.00 5.47 0.99
C ASN A 60 4.31 6.09 1.53
N TYR A 61 4.24 7.28 2.14
CA TYR A 61 5.38 7.97 2.71
C TYR A 61 5.14 8.34 4.17
N ARG A 62 6.02 7.89 5.07
CA ARG A 62 5.91 8.22 6.49
C ARG A 62 6.26 9.69 6.76
N CYS A 63 5.65 10.23 7.80
CA CYS A 63 5.82 11.62 8.25
C CYS A 63 5.38 12.68 7.21
N SER A 64 4.48 12.33 6.30
CA SER A 64 4.00 13.26 5.27
C SER A 64 3.28 14.46 5.88
N PRO A 65 3.56 15.70 5.42
CA PRO A 65 2.86 16.88 5.90
C PRO A 65 1.36 16.82 5.56
N LYS A 66 0.57 17.61 6.29
CA LYS A 66 -0.89 17.68 6.10
C LYS A 66 -1.24 18.08 4.67
N THR A 67 -2.13 17.33 4.05
CA THR A 67 -2.61 17.56 2.68
C THR A 67 -4.14 17.60 2.66
N THR A 68 -4.70 18.54 1.90
CA THR A 68 -6.15 18.67 1.71
C THR A 68 -6.60 17.76 0.57
N VAL A 69 -7.14 16.59 0.90
CA VAL A 69 -7.77 15.67 -0.08
C VAL A 69 -9.25 16.00 -0.24
N ILE A 70 -9.95 16.22 0.88
CA ILE A 70 -11.37 16.57 0.91
C ILE A 70 -11.48 18.05 1.27
N LYS A 71 -11.85 18.89 0.30
CA LYS A 71 -11.91 20.35 0.46
C LYS A 71 -12.72 20.79 1.68
N ALA A 72 -13.84 20.13 1.94
CA ALA A 72 -14.73 20.45 3.06
C ALA A 72 -14.14 20.12 4.44
N GLN A 73 -13.11 19.26 4.51
CA GLN A 73 -12.52 18.77 5.78
C GLN A 73 -11.10 19.33 6.04
N GLY A 74 -10.57 20.14 5.12
CA GLY A 74 -9.30 20.84 5.29
C GLY A 74 -8.05 19.94 5.21
N PRO A 75 -6.86 20.47 5.56
CA PRO A 75 -5.61 19.73 5.53
C PRO A 75 -5.53 18.69 6.65
N GLN A 76 -5.19 17.44 6.30
CA GLN A 76 -5.13 16.32 7.24
C GLN A 76 -3.90 15.44 6.97
N TYR A 77 -3.49 14.64 7.96
CA TYR A 77 -2.41 13.67 7.77
C TYR A 77 -2.93 12.47 6.97
N GLN A 78 -2.28 12.19 5.85
CA GLN A 78 -2.73 11.13 4.93
C GLN A 78 -1.88 9.86 5.00
N SER A 79 -0.64 9.95 5.48
CA SER A 79 0.29 8.81 5.60
C SER A 79 -0.36 7.58 6.24
N ILE A 80 -0.47 6.49 5.48
CA ILE A 80 -0.93 5.18 5.98
C ILE A 80 0.28 4.28 6.26
N CYS A 81 1.32 4.36 5.43
CA CYS A 81 2.60 3.70 5.70
C CYS A 81 3.24 4.36 6.92
N THR A 82 3.29 3.66 8.05
CA THR A 82 3.83 4.18 9.32
C THR A 82 4.97 3.33 9.87
N ASP A 83 5.27 2.19 9.24
CA ASP A 83 6.45 1.37 9.58
C ASP A 83 7.77 2.14 9.35
N GLN A 84 8.82 1.73 10.05
CA GLN A 84 10.14 2.35 9.94
C GLN A 84 10.82 2.14 8.58
N SER A 85 10.44 1.10 7.84
CA SER A 85 10.93 0.84 6.49
C SER A 85 10.26 1.73 5.42
N CYS A 86 9.19 2.44 5.77
CA CYS A 86 8.53 3.37 4.86
C CYS A 86 9.48 4.50 4.42
N PRO A 87 9.46 4.89 3.13
CA PRO A 87 10.23 6.03 2.68
C PRO A 87 9.76 7.29 3.40
N LEU A 88 10.73 8.14 3.78
CA LEU A 88 10.43 9.41 4.41
C LEU A 88 9.85 10.37 3.38
N ALA A 89 8.79 11.10 3.73
CA ALA A 89 8.24 12.13 2.87
C ALA A 89 9.21 13.31 2.70
N ASP A 90 9.08 14.02 1.58
CA ASP A 90 9.69 15.34 1.43
C ASP A 90 9.10 16.31 2.47
N ASN A 91 9.95 17.08 3.14
CA ASN A 91 9.57 17.97 4.23
C ASN A 91 8.88 17.23 5.41
N ALA A 92 9.43 16.07 5.77
CA ALA A 92 8.91 15.21 6.84
C ALA A 92 8.70 15.95 8.17
N VAL A 93 7.54 15.69 8.79
CA VAL A 93 7.12 16.27 10.09
C VAL A 93 6.94 15.18 11.16
N CYS A 94 7.96 14.33 11.34
CA CYS A 94 7.86 13.15 12.22
C CYS A 94 7.55 13.50 13.68
N ASP A 95 7.97 14.67 14.17
CA ASP A 95 7.66 15.10 15.55
C ASP A 95 6.15 15.27 15.79
N ALA A 96 5.38 15.58 14.74
CA ALA A 96 3.93 15.74 14.81
C ALA A 96 3.15 14.43 14.58
N GLN A 97 3.84 13.35 14.17
CA GLN A 97 3.26 12.04 13.89
C GLN A 97 4.07 10.98 14.65
N PRO A 98 3.75 10.74 15.94
CA PRO A 98 4.52 9.80 16.74
C PRO A 98 4.50 8.41 16.11
N ALA A 99 5.60 7.69 16.29
CA ALA A 99 5.67 6.29 15.94
C ALA A 99 4.59 5.53 16.71
N MET A 100 3.85 4.69 15.99
CA MET A 100 2.81 3.86 16.57
C MET A 100 3.25 2.41 16.55
N ASP A 101 2.93 1.70 17.63
CA ASP A 101 3.10 0.26 17.70
C ASP A 101 1.80 -0.44 17.29
N GLN A 102 1.94 -1.57 16.62
CA GLN A 102 0.81 -2.41 16.27
C GLN A 102 0.25 -3.03 17.56
N PRO A 103 -1.07 -2.97 17.80
CA PRO A 103 -1.69 -3.59 18.96
C PRO A 103 -1.34 -5.08 19.04
N LEU A 104 -1.04 -5.55 20.25
CA LEU A 104 -0.86 -6.97 20.52
C LEU A 104 -2.20 -7.68 20.53
N VAL A 105 -2.20 -8.93 20.06
CA VAL A 105 -3.38 -9.79 20.15
C VAL A 105 -3.62 -10.15 21.62
N ALA A 106 -4.76 -9.74 22.17
CA ALA A 106 -5.14 -10.03 23.56
C ALA A 106 -5.47 -11.52 23.80
N ASN A 107 -6.02 -12.20 22.78
CA ASN A 107 -6.26 -13.64 22.82
C ASN A 107 -5.91 -14.28 21.47
N ALA A 108 -4.82 -15.04 21.46
CA ALA A 108 -4.30 -15.70 20.25
C ALA A 108 -5.29 -16.68 19.61
N THR A 109 -6.26 -17.23 20.36
CA THR A 109 -7.29 -18.12 19.79
C THR A 109 -8.35 -17.38 18.98
N LEU A 110 -8.37 -16.04 19.02
CA LEU A 110 -9.27 -15.17 18.25
C LEU A 110 -8.56 -14.38 17.16
N ALA A 111 -7.23 -14.42 17.11
CA ALA A 111 -6.50 -13.86 15.98
C ALA A 111 -6.43 -14.93 14.90
N ASP A 112 -7.19 -14.75 13.83
CA ASP A 112 -7.15 -15.55 12.60
C ASP A 112 -5.83 -15.35 11.83
N GLY A 113 -4.69 -15.43 12.54
CA GLY A 113 -3.35 -15.16 12.00
C GLY A 113 -2.99 -13.68 11.85
N GLU A 114 -3.90 -12.76 12.15
CA GLU A 114 -3.67 -11.32 12.03
C GLU A 114 -3.26 -10.69 13.38
N GLY A 115 -2.02 -10.20 13.45
CA GLY A 115 -1.48 -9.44 14.58
C GLY A 115 -0.21 -10.01 15.18
N ARG A 116 0.52 -9.17 15.92
CA ARG A 116 1.66 -9.62 16.72
C ARG A 116 1.14 -10.38 17.94
N ASN A 117 1.34 -11.70 17.95
CA ASN A 117 1.02 -12.52 19.11
C ASN A 117 1.88 -12.07 20.29
N ALA A 118 1.25 -11.88 21.45
CA ALA A 118 1.96 -11.63 22.70
C ALA A 118 2.69 -12.91 23.13
N THR A 119 3.81 -13.23 22.50
CA THR A 119 4.70 -14.30 22.99
C THR A 119 6.15 -13.93 22.70
N GLY A 120 6.92 -13.74 23.77
CA GLY A 120 8.29 -13.22 23.74
C GLY A 120 9.31 -14.08 23.00
N SER A 121 10.49 -13.49 22.82
CA SER A 121 11.77 -14.08 22.37
C SER A 121 11.69 -15.52 21.85
N ALA A 122 11.75 -15.67 20.52
CA ALA A 122 12.07 -16.95 19.91
C ALA A 122 13.51 -17.37 20.27
N THR A 123 13.66 -18.20 21.30
CA THR A 123 14.86 -19.02 21.46
C THR A 123 14.79 -20.13 20.42
N MET A 124 15.54 -19.97 19.34
CA MET A 124 15.79 -21.03 18.35
C MET A 124 16.63 -22.13 18.99
N SER A 125 16.00 -23.15 19.58
CA SER A 125 16.67 -24.42 19.86
C SER A 125 16.54 -25.33 18.63
N GLY A 126 17.67 -25.50 17.94
CA GLY A 126 17.79 -26.38 16.79
C GLY A 126 17.48 -27.84 17.13
N GLY A 127 16.79 -28.51 16.20
CA GLY A 127 16.44 -29.92 16.28
C GLY A 127 15.89 -30.41 14.95
N ALA A 128 16.68 -30.33 13.88
CA ALA A 128 16.37 -30.95 12.60
C ALA A 128 17.07 -32.31 12.51
N THR A 129 16.37 -33.37 12.90
CA THR A 129 16.68 -34.75 12.48
C THR A 129 15.42 -35.34 11.86
N GLY A 130 15.26 -35.12 10.56
CA GLY A 130 14.15 -35.64 9.78
C GLY A 130 14.68 -36.13 8.44
N THR A 131 15.06 -37.40 8.41
CA THR A 131 15.46 -38.15 7.22
C THR A 131 14.32 -38.16 6.20
N ALA A 132 14.55 -37.63 5.00
CA ALA A 132 13.70 -37.88 3.84
C ALA A 132 14.58 -38.17 2.62
N THR A 133 14.75 -39.47 2.38
CA THR A 133 15.22 -40.04 1.12
C THR A 133 14.16 -39.82 0.05
N GLY A 134 14.53 -39.24 -1.09
CA GLY A 134 13.62 -39.01 -2.22
C GLY A 134 14.36 -38.55 -3.46
N THR A 135 14.94 -39.50 -4.18
CA THR A 135 15.57 -39.34 -5.49
C THR A 135 14.50 -39.14 -6.57
N ALA A 136 14.59 -38.08 -7.38
CA ALA A 136 14.03 -38.04 -8.73
C ALA A 136 14.70 -36.96 -9.58
N THR A 137 15.63 -37.41 -10.43
CA THR A 137 16.11 -36.73 -11.63
C THR A 137 15.01 -36.77 -12.70
N MET A 138 14.70 -35.66 -13.36
CA MET A 138 14.51 -35.60 -14.82
C MET A 138 14.59 -34.15 -15.35
N SER A 139 15.32 -34.04 -16.45
CA SER A 139 15.51 -32.90 -17.35
C SER A 139 14.32 -32.76 -18.31
N GLY A 140 14.01 -31.55 -18.76
CA GLY A 140 13.01 -31.33 -19.81
C GLY A 140 12.76 -29.88 -20.18
N SER A 141 13.52 -29.37 -21.15
CA SER A 141 13.14 -28.20 -21.95
C SER A 141 11.86 -28.48 -22.73
N ALA A 142 10.90 -27.56 -22.71
CA ALA A 142 9.91 -27.41 -23.77
C ALA A 142 9.54 -25.93 -23.94
N SER A 143 9.91 -25.43 -25.11
CA SER A 143 9.47 -24.18 -25.72
C SER A 143 7.95 -24.19 -25.90
N GLY A 144 7.31 -23.06 -25.62
CA GLY A 144 5.87 -22.87 -25.76
C GLY A 144 5.54 -21.41 -26.06
N THR A 145 5.84 -20.96 -27.28
CA THR A 145 5.30 -19.74 -27.87
C THR A 145 3.78 -19.89 -28.02
N THR A 146 3.00 -19.11 -27.27
CA THR A 146 1.64 -18.75 -27.68
C THR A 146 1.42 -17.26 -27.42
N SER A 147 1.20 -16.54 -28.52
CA SER A 147 0.79 -15.15 -28.57
C SER A 147 -0.62 -14.98 -28.01
N GLY A 148 -0.86 -13.95 -27.20
CA GLY A 148 -2.23 -13.60 -26.82
C GLY A 148 -2.34 -12.55 -25.72
N LYS A 149 -2.31 -11.28 -26.12
CA LYS A 149 -2.84 -10.08 -25.43
C LYS A 149 -2.18 -9.75 -24.08
N SER A 150 -1.38 -8.70 -24.09
CA SER A 150 -0.75 -8.07 -22.94
C SER A 150 -1.76 -7.84 -21.81
N SER A 151 -1.73 -8.68 -20.77
CA SER A 151 -2.13 -8.25 -19.44
C SER A 151 -1.20 -7.10 -19.08
N ALA A 152 -1.76 -5.90 -18.93
CA ALA A 152 -1.02 -4.78 -18.38
C ALA A 152 -0.71 -5.10 -16.91
N THR A 153 0.44 -5.74 -16.69
CA THR A 153 1.05 -5.82 -15.37
C THR A 153 1.52 -4.41 -15.03
N ALA A 154 0.66 -3.62 -14.40
CA ALA A 154 1.08 -2.39 -13.75
C ALA A 154 1.83 -2.78 -12.47
N THR A 155 3.11 -3.14 -12.61
CA THR A 155 4.00 -3.35 -11.46
C THR A 155 4.28 -1.99 -10.84
N PHE A 156 3.50 -1.62 -9.83
CA PHE A 156 3.78 -0.44 -9.00
C PHE A 156 4.87 -0.82 -8.01
N ASN A 157 6.14 -0.73 -8.44
CA ASN A 157 7.26 -0.96 -7.55
C ASN A 157 7.39 0.23 -6.58
N ALA A 158 7.06 0.01 -5.31
CA ALA A 158 7.12 1.03 -4.24
C ALA A 158 8.54 1.58 -3.98
N ALA A 159 9.57 0.95 -4.54
CA ALA A 159 10.99 1.27 -4.28
C ALA A 159 11.67 2.18 -5.31
N SER A 160 10.96 2.67 -6.34
CA SER A 160 11.62 3.43 -7.42
C SER A 160 10.80 4.62 -7.91
N HIS A 161 10.61 5.62 -7.05
CA HIS A 161 10.32 6.99 -7.49
C HIS A 161 11.29 7.94 -6.80
N ALA A 162 12.51 8.00 -7.33
CA ALA A 162 13.37 9.16 -7.13
C ALA A 162 12.76 10.31 -7.93
N ALA A 163 12.28 11.33 -7.21
CA ALA A 163 11.68 12.53 -7.78
C ALA A 163 12.66 13.29 -8.69
N PRO A 164 12.14 13.91 -9.76
CA PRO A 164 12.41 15.31 -10.01
C PRO A 164 11.11 16.10 -9.85
N GLY A 165 11.19 17.20 -9.10
CA GLY A 165 10.06 17.95 -8.58
C GLY A 165 9.00 18.33 -9.62
N LEU A 166 7.75 18.30 -9.17
CA LEU A 166 6.63 18.96 -9.85
C LEU A 166 5.65 19.51 -8.81
N THR A 167 6.09 20.53 -8.09
CA THR A 167 5.19 21.50 -7.46
C THR A 167 4.31 22.12 -8.55
N GLY A 168 3.03 21.72 -8.64
CA GLY A 168 2.03 22.59 -9.28
C GLY A 168 0.96 21.99 -10.20
N MET A 169 0.77 20.66 -10.34
CA MET A 169 -0.24 20.12 -11.29
C MET A 169 -1.29 19.14 -10.74
N PHE A 170 -1.58 19.14 -9.43
CA PHE A 170 -2.78 18.45 -8.92
C PHE A 170 -4.01 19.37 -8.74
N ALA A 171 -3.88 20.68 -9.02
CA ALA A 171 -4.99 21.62 -8.92
C ALA A 171 -5.94 21.61 -10.14
N THR A 172 -5.57 20.98 -11.26
CA THR A 172 -6.29 21.11 -12.54
C THR A 172 -7.02 19.86 -13.02
N LEU A 173 -6.78 18.66 -12.46
CA LEU A 173 -7.52 17.45 -12.88
C LEU A 173 -8.89 17.29 -12.18
N VAL A 174 -9.13 17.99 -11.06
CA VAL A 174 -10.44 17.97 -10.36
C VAL A 174 -11.49 18.87 -11.06
N ALA A 175 -11.09 19.61 -12.10
CA ALA A 175 -12.00 20.48 -12.85
C ALA A 175 -12.75 19.77 -14.00
N PHE A 176 -12.40 18.54 -14.36
CA PHE A 176 -13.04 17.83 -15.50
C PHE A 176 -14.10 16.79 -15.11
N LEU A 177 -14.33 16.55 -13.82
CA LEU A 177 -15.42 15.67 -13.34
C LEU A 177 -16.60 16.48 -12.74
N ALA A 178 -16.91 17.63 -13.35
CA ALA A 178 -18.12 18.40 -13.04
C ALA A 178 -18.74 18.96 -14.33
N LEU A 179 -19.20 18.04 -15.20
CA LEU A 179 -20.34 18.22 -16.11
C LEU A 179 -21.21 16.96 -16.07
#